data_AF-A0ABD6CHR5-F1
#
_entry.id   AF-A0ABD6CHR5-F1
#
_cell.length_a   1.000
_cell.length_b   1.000
_cell.length_c   1.000
_cell.angle_alpha   90.00
_cell.angle_beta   90.00
_cell.angle_gamma   90.00
#
_symmetry.space_group_name_H-M   'P 1'
#
loop_
_entity.id
_entity.type
_entity.pdbx_description
1 polymer ?
#
loop_
_entity_poly.entity_id
_entity_poly.type
_entity_poly.pdbx_seq_one_letter_code
_entity_poly.pdbx_strand_id
1 'polypeptide(L)'
;MLGTSVALFAGFASLLGLALTSIEALAVGIAGLALLAVGLFAPVRRLVTIAGGCFLLALLVAGIRGGGAEPLLVAALGAVLAWDVGEFATGVGEQLGRDADTARLETVHAATSLLVGVVGAGVVYGVYLAAGGGQPTSAVVLLLFGAVVLVAVLRHRPG
;
A
#
# COMPACT_ATOMS: atom_id res chain seq x y z
N MET A 1 -15.50 -8.08 14.32
CA MET A 1 -14.95 -7.51 13.08
C MET A 1 -13.43 -7.59 13.15
N LEU A 2 -12.89 -8.75 12.83
CA LEU A 2 -11.45 -9.00 12.96
C LEU A 2 -10.71 -8.24 11.84
N GLY A 3 -11.29 -8.19 10.64
CA GLY A 3 -10.82 -7.40 9.51
C GLY A 3 -10.69 -5.90 9.82
N THR A 4 -11.68 -5.27 10.46
CA THR A 4 -11.61 -3.86 10.87
C THR A 4 -10.42 -3.59 11.80
N SER A 5 -10.21 -4.43 12.81
CA SER A 5 -9.09 -4.28 13.75
C SER A 5 -7.74 -4.47 13.04
N VAL A 6 -7.63 -5.45 12.15
CA VAL A 6 -6.41 -5.70 11.37
C VAL A 6 -6.11 -4.54 10.42
N ALA A 7 -7.12 -4.02 9.72
CA ALA A 7 -6.97 -2.89 8.81
C ALA A 7 -6.52 -1.62 9.54
N LEU A 8 -7.11 -1.31 10.70
CA LEU A 8 -6.69 -0.16 11.52
C LEU A 8 -5.29 -0.34 12.09
N PHE A 9 -4.94 -1.54 12.53
CA PHE A 9 -3.60 -1.84 13.02
C PHE A 9 -2.55 -1.67 11.92
N ALA A 10 -2.81 -2.19 10.72
CA ALA A 10 -1.94 -2.02 9.56
C ALA A 10 -1.81 -0.54 9.16
N GLY A 11 -2.93 0.21 9.20
CA GLY A 11 -2.93 1.65 8.92
C GLY A 11 -2.11 2.44 9.95
N PHE A 12 -2.18 2.05 11.22
CA PHE A 12 -1.35 2.63 12.27
C PHE A 12 0.14 2.30 12.09
N ALA A 13 0.46 1.05 11.72
CA ALA A 13 1.83 0.67 11.36
C ALA A 13 2.37 1.51 10.18
N SER A 14 1.50 1.86 9.21
CA SER A 14 1.87 2.78 8.14
C SER A 14 2.27 4.16 8.67
N LEU A 15 1.49 4.72 9.62
CA LEU A 15 1.83 6.00 10.25
C LEU A 15 3.16 5.97 10.99
N LEU A 16 3.49 4.87 11.66
CA LEU A 16 4.79 4.72 12.33
C LEU A 16 5.94 4.81 11.34
N GLY A 17 5.82 4.18 10.17
CA GLY A 17 6.81 4.31 9.10
C GLY A 17 6.91 5.76 8.59
N LEU A 18 5.77 6.42 8.33
CA LEU A 18 5.73 7.80 7.85
C LEU A 18 6.25 8.82 8.87
N ALA A 19 6.06 8.56 10.17
CA ALA A 19 6.55 9.43 11.25
C ALA A 19 8.08 9.52 11.27
N LEU A 20 8.77 8.49 10.74
CA LEU A 20 10.22 8.45 10.62
C LEU A 20 10.73 9.12 9.33
N THR A 21 9.84 9.55 8.43
CA THR A 21 10.23 10.18 7.16
C THR A 21 10.03 11.70 7.19
N SER A 22 8.80 12.18 7.32
CA SER A 22 8.50 13.62 7.26
C SER A 22 7.15 13.97 7.86
N ILE A 23 7.05 15.17 8.45
CA ILE A 23 5.81 15.66 9.08
C ILE A 23 4.69 15.82 8.04
N GLU A 24 5.02 16.27 6.83
CA GLU A 24 4.03 16.44 5.75
C GLU A 24 3.42 15.10 5.33
N ALA A 25 4.25 14.06 5.16
CA ALA A 25 3.77 12.73 4.83
C ALA A 25 2.92 12.15 5.96
N LEU A 26 3.33 12.36 7.22
CA LEU A 26 2.56 11.95 8.38
C LEU A 26 1.18 12.61 8.42
N ALA A 27 1.08 13.92 8.14
CA ALA A 27 -0.19 14.64 8.10
C ALA A 27 -1.16 14.06 7.05
N VAL A 28 -0.65 13.75 5.86
CA VAL A 28 -1.44 13.10 4.79
C VAL A 28 -1.83 11.66 5.20
N GLY A 29 -0.92 10.92 5.84
CA GLY A 29 -1.18 9.59 6.36
C GLY A 29 -2.29 9.59 7.42
N ILE A 30 -2.29 10.54 8.35
CA ILE A 30 -3.32 10.69 9.39
C ILE A 30 -4.69 10.93 8.75
N ALA A 31 -4.77 11.77 7.71
CA ALA A 31 -6.01 11.95 6.96
C ALA A 31 -6.48 10.64 6.30
N GLY A 32 -5.56 9.87 5.73
CA GLY A 32 -5.84 8.53 5.20
C GLY A 32 -6.39 7.57 6.26
N LEU A 33 -5.77 7.50 7.43
CA LEU A 33 -6.23 6.65 8.54
C LEU A 33 -7.62 7.07 9.05
N ALA A 34 -7.88 8.38 9.15
CA ALA A 34 -9.19 8.89 9.53
C ALA A 34 -10.27 8.50 8.50
N LEU A 35 -9.99 8.64 7.21
CA LEU A 35 -10.89 8.21 6.14
C LEU A 35 -11.12 6.69 6.16
N LEU A 36 -10.09 5.90 6.42
CA LEU A 36 -10.20 4.45 6.56
C LEU A 36 -11.12 4.10 7.73
N ALA A 37 -10.91 4.70 8.90
CA ALA A 37 -11.75 4.49 10.07
C ALA A 37 -13.22 4.83 9.77
N VAL A 38 -13.50 6.00 9.20
CA VAL A 38 -14.85 6.39 8.81
C VAL A 38 -15.44 5.40 7.78
N GLY A 39 -14.66 4.99 6.77
CA GLY A 39 -15.09 4.03 5.76
C GLY A 39 -15.44 2.66 6.32
N LEU A 40 -14.73 2.20 7.35
CA LEU A 40 -14.98 0.92 8.03
C LEU A 40 -16.20 0.96 8.95
N PHE A 41 -16.40 2.05 9.70
CA PHE A 41 -17.54 2.18 10.62
C PHE A 41 -18.85 2.56 9.91
N ALA A 42 -18.77 3.35 8.84
CA ALA A 42 -19.93 3.77 8.04
C ALA A 42 -20.23 2.85 6.84
N PRO A 43 -19.74 1.59 6.86
CA PRO A 43 -19.33 0.78 5.69
C PRO A 43 -19.48 1.45 4.32
N VAL A 44 -18.64 2.44 4.04
CA VAL A 44 -18.61 3.10 2.73
C VAL A 44 -17.34 2.67 2.00
N ARG A 45 -17.46 1.70 1.09
CA ARG A 45 -16.33 1.17 0.31
C ARG A 45 -15.54 2.27 -0.41
N ARG A 46 -16.22 3.30 -0.90
CA ARG A 46 -15.58 4.46 -1.55
C ARG A 46 -14.60 5.20 -0.62
N LEU A 47 -14.90 5.32 0.68
CA LEU A 47 -14.00 5.97 1.63
C LEU A 47 -12.74 5.14 1.89
N VAL A 48 -12.88 3.81 1.94
CA VAL A 48 -11.75 2.88 2.07
C VAL A 48 -10.80 3.00 0.86
N THR A 49 -11.33 3.09 -0.35
CA THR A 49 -10.50 3.32 -1.55
C THR A 49 -9.81 4.68 -1.54
N ILE A 50 -10.52 5.75 -1.12
CA ILE A 50 -9.92 7.09 -1.01
C ILE A 50 -8.81 7.08 0.05
N ALA A 51 -9.00 6.39 1.17
CA ALA A 51 -7.98 6.23 2.20
C ALA A 51 -6.71 5.55 1.65
N GLY A 52 -6.85 4.50 0.84
CA GLY A 52 -5.73 3.87 0.13
C GLY A 52 -4.99 4.87 -0.77
N GLY A 53 -5.73 5.72 -1.49
CA GLY A 53 -5.16 6.83 -2.26
C GLY A 53 -4.40 7.84 -1.40
N CYS A 54 -4.93 8.20 -0.22
CA CYS A 54 -4.24 9.09 0.72
C CYS A 54 -2.94 8.48 1.26
N PHE A 55 -2.93 7.18 1.60
CA PHE A 55 -1.69 6.51 2.02
C PHE A 55 -0.65 6.48 0.90
N LEU A 56 -1.07 6.24 -0.35
CA LEU A 56 -0.18 6.33 -1.51
C LEU A 56 0.40 7.74 -1.65
N LEU A 57 -0.42 8.78 -1.53
CA LEU A 57 0.04 10.17 -1.57
C LEU A 57 1.03 10.47 -0.45
N ALA A 58 0.79 9.98 0.77
CA ALA A 58 1.71 10.13 1.89
C ALA A 58 3.07 9.48 1.60
N LEU A 59 3.09 8.28 1.01
CA LEU A 59 4.31 7.59 0.59
C LEU A 59 5.08 8.37 -0.49
N LEU A 60 4.37 8.95 -1.46
CA LEU A 60 5.00 9.78 -2.49
C LEU A 60 5.64 11.03 -1.88
N VAL A 61 4.93 11.72 -0.97
CA VAL A 61 5.47 12.87 -0.23
C VAL A 61 6.69 12.45 0.59
N ALA A 62 6.63 11.34 1.32
CA ALA A 62 7.74 10.80 2.08
C ALA A 62 8.97 10.49 1.21
N GLY A 63 8.75 9.88 0.04
CA GLY A 63 9.80 9.56 -0.93
C GLY A 63 10.46 10.80 -1.52
N ILE A 64 9.67 11.80 -1.94
CA ILE A 64 10.18 13.08 -2.47
C ILE A 64 11.01 13.82 -1.42
N ARG A 65 10.65 13.69 -0.14
CA ARG A 65 11.38 14.29 0.99
C ARG A 65 12.65 13.52 1.37
N GLY A 66 13.01 12.47 0.65
CA GLY A 66 14.22 11.68 0.90
C GLY A 66 14.09 10.72 2.10
N GLY A 67 12.87 10.25 2.39
CA GLY A 67 12.65 9.25 3.42
C GLY A 67 13.48 7.99 3.20
N GLY A 68 13.99 7.40 4.27
CA GLY A 68 14.76 6.15 4.20
C GLY A 68 13.94 5.00 3.62
N ALA A 69 14.60 4.09 2.90
CA ALA A 69 13.95 2.96 2.26
C ALA A 69 13.23 2.04 3.27
N GLU A 70 13.82 1.81 4.44
CA GLU A 70 13.25 0.95 5.49
C GLU A 70 11.94 1.52 6.06
N PRO A 71 11.89 2.79 6.55
CA PRO A 71 10.63 3.44 6.94
C PRO A 71 9.56 3.44 5.84
N LEU A 72 9.96 3.70 4.59
CA LEU A 72 9.05 3.71 3.44
C LEU A 72 8.46 2.33 3.15
N LEU A 73 9.24 1.25 3.30
CA LEU A 73 8.75 -0.11 3.13
C LEU A 73 7.76 -0.50 4.21
N VAL A 74 8.03 -0.17 5.48
CA VAL A 74 7.08 -0.38 6.58
C VAL A 74 5.80 0.41 6.32
N ALA A 75 5.93 1.69 5.92
CA ALA A 75 4.80 2.55 5.59
C ALA A 75 3.95 1.98 4.45
N ALA A 76 4.60 1.46 3.40
CA ALA A 76 3.95 0.92 2.22
C ALA A 76 3.24 -0.41 2.52
N LEU A 77 3.89 -1.32 3.24
CA LEU A 77 3.29 -2.59 3.63
C LEU A 77 2.05 -2.37 4.50
N GLY A 78 2.16 -1.48 5.51
CA GLY A 78 1.03 -1.12 6.36
C GLY A 78 -0.12 -0.51 5.56
N ALA A 79 0.18 0.41 4.62
CA ALA A 79 -0.82 1.06 3.78
C ALA A 79 -1.59 0.07 2.89
N VAL A 80 -0.86 -0.82 2.21
CA VAL A 80 -1.45 -1.83 1.32
C VAL A 80 -2.33 -2.78 2.12
N LEU A 81 -1.85 -3.28 3.27
CA LEU A 81 -2.63 -4.18 4.12
C LEU A 81 -3.87 -3.50 4.72
N ALA A 82 -3.75 -2.23 5.11
CA ALA A 82 -4.87 -1.46 5.64
C ALA A 82 -5.98 -1.30 4.61
N TRP A 83 -5.60 -0.98 3.36
CA TRP A 83 -6.54 -0.82 2.27
C TRP A 83 -7.15 -2.17 1.85
N ASP A 84 -6.34 -3.20 1.61
CA ASP A 84 -6.78 -4.53 1.15
C ASP A 84 -7.73 -5.19 2.16
N VAL A 85 -7.30 -5.30 3.42
CA VAL A 85 -8.13 -5.91 4.48
C VAL A 85 -9.38 -5.07 4.74
N GLY A 86 -9.29 -3.74 4.65
CA GLY A 86 -10.45 -2.86 4.81
C GLY A 86 -11.48 -3.03 3.69
N GLU A 87 -11.02 -3.18 2.45
CA GLU A 87 -11.88 -3.40 1.29
C GLU A 87 -12.53 -4.79 1.33
N PHE A 88 -11.76 -5.81 1.74
CA PHE A 88 -12.28 -7.15 1.97
C PHE A 88 -13.34 -7.19 3.07
N ALA A 89 -13.07 -6.58 4.22
CA ALA A 89 -13.99 -6.56 5.37
C ALA A 89 -15.30 -5.82 5.05
N THR A 90 -15.22 -4.70 4.32
CA THR A 90 -16.43 -3.96 3.89
C THR A 90 -17.26 -4.78 2.89
N GLY A 91 -16.62 -5.40 1.89
CA GLY A 91 -17.31 -6.25 0.91
C GLY A 91 -17.94 -7.50 1.53
N VAL A 92 -17.23 -8.18 2.43
CA VAL A 92 -17.75 -9.35 3.16
C VAL A 92 -18.93 -8.95 4.04
N GLY A 93 -18.85 -7.82 4.75
CA GLY A 93 -19.95 -7.30 5.58
C GLY A 93 -21.20 -6.94 4.79
N GLU A 94 -21.05 -6.43 3.56
CA GLU A 94 -22.15 -6.16 2.63
C GLU A 94 -22.81 -7.46 2.10
N GLN A 95 -22.03 -8.50 1.82
CA GLN A 95 -22.51 -9.73 1.17
C GLN A 95 -23.07 -10.76 2.14
N LEU A 96 -22.42 -10.96 3.29
CA LEU A 96 -22.74 -12.03 4.23
C LEU A 96 -23.51 -11.55 5.46
N GLY A 97 -23.58 -10.23 5.67
CA GLY A 97 -24.21 -9.61 6.83
C GLY A 97 -23.30 -9.65 8.06
N ARG A 98 -23.52 -8.70 9.00
CA ARG A 98 -22.64 -8.50 10.17
C ARG A 98 -22.62 -9.64 11.19
N ASP A 99 -23.64 -10.50 11.18
CA ASP A 99 -23.79 -11.61 12.13
C ASP A 99 -23.18 -12.93 11.62
N ALA A 100 -22.70 -12.96 10.37
CA ALA A 100 -22.04 -14.14 9.83
C ALA A 100 -20.63 -14.31 10.42
N ASP A 101 -20.33 -15.50 10.91
CA ASP A 101 -18.98 -15.84 11.38
C ASP A 101 -18.01 -15.94 10.21
N THR A 102 -17.32 -14.82 9.96
CA THR A 102 -16.36 -14.65 8.87
C THR A 102 -14.92 -14.59 9.37
N ALA A 103 -14.68 -14.81 10.68
CA ALA A 103 -13.37 -14.65 11.29
C ALA A 103 -12.31 -15.55 10.66
N ARG A 104 -12.65 -16.81 10.35
CA ARG A 104 -11.72 -17.74 9.68
C ARG A 104 -11.37 -17.30 8.26
N LEU A 105 -12.34 -16.75 7.54
CA LEU A 105 -12.14 -16.25 6.18
C LEU A 105 -11.26 -14.98 6.19
N GLU A 106 -11.59 -14.04 7.08
CA GLU A 106 -10.83 -12.80 7.29
C GLU A 106 -9.38 -13.08 7.70
N THR A 107 -9.15 -14.02 8.62
CA THR A 107 -7.80 -14.38 9.08
C THR A 107 -6.94 -14.99 7.97
N VAL A 108 -7.48 -15.94 7.19
CA VAL A 108 -6.75 -16.56 6.08
C VAL A 108 -6.43 -15.53 5.01
N HIS A 109 -7.37 -14.65 4.68
CA HIS A 109 -7.15 -13.58 3.72
C HIS A 109 -6.05 -12.63 4.21
N ALA A 110 -6.17 -12.10 5.43
CA ALA A 110 -5.18 -11.20 6.01
C ALA A 110 -3.78 -11.85 6.10
N ALA A 111 -3.68 -13.12 6.49
CA ALA A 111 -2.42 -13.84 6.55
C ALA A 111 -1.80 -14.04 5.16
N THR A 112 -2.62 -14.32 4.15
CA THR A 112 -2.18 -14.47 2.76
C THR A 112 -1.70 -13.13 2.20
N SER A 113 -2.47 -12.07 2.39
CA SER A 113 -2.10 -10.71 1.96
C SER A 113 -0.83 -10.23 2.65
N LEU A 114 -0.66 -10.51 3.94
CA LEU A 114 0.57 -10.22 4.69
C LEU A 114 1.77 -10.98 4.10
N LEU A 115 1.62 -12.28 3.83
CA LEU A 115 2.68 -13.08 3.25
C LEU A 115 3.09 -12.55 1.87
N VAL A 116 2.13 -12.27 1.00
CA VAL A 116 2.37 -11.69 -0.33
C VAL A 116 3.05 -10.32 -0.21
N GLY A 117 2.58 -9.47 0.70
CA GLY A 117 3.14 -8.16 0.96
C GLY A 117 4.58 -8.23 1.47
N VAL A 118 4.89 -9.12 2.41
CA VAL A 118 6.25 -9.31 2.96
C VAL A 118 7.19 -9.86 1.90
N VAL A 119 6.77 -10.87 1.12
CA VAL A 119 7.58 -11.41 0.03
C VAL A 119 7.85 -10.33 -1.03
N GLY A 120 6.81 -9.59 -1.43
CA GLY A 120 6.95 -8.48 -2.37
C GLY A 120 7.88 -7.38 -1.86
N ALA A 121 7.72 -6.95 -0.60
CA ALA A 121 8.60 -5.99 0.05
C ALA A 121 10.05 -6.48 0.14
N GLY A 122 10.25 -7.76 0.45
CA GLY A 122 11.58 -8.39 0.47
C GLY A 122 12.25 -8.39 -0.90
N VAL A 123 11.50 -8.70 -1.97
CA VAL A 123 12.01 -8.62 -3.34
C VAL A 123 12.38 -7.18 -3.71
N VAL A 124 11.50 -6.22 -3.43
CA VAL A 124 11.75 -4.79 -3.73
C VAL A 124 12.96 -4.27 -2.96
N TYR A 125 13.07 -4.59 -1.68
CA TYR A 125 14.21 -4.20 -0.84
C TYR A 125 15.50 -4.88 -1.29
N GLY A 126 15.46 -6.17 -1.64
CA GLY A 126 16.60 -6.90 -2.19
C GLY A 126 17.12 -6.26 -3.49
N VAL A 127 16.21 -5.83 -4.37
CA VAL A 127 16.56 -5.07 -5.58
C VAL A 127 17.18 -3.73 -5.20
N TYR A 128 16.61 -2.98 -4.25
CA TYR A 128 17.16 -1.72 -3.76
C TYR A 128 18.60 -1.86 -3.24
N LEU A 129 18.86 -2.89 -2.44
CA LEU A 129 20.21 -3.18 -1.92
C LEU A 129 21.17 -3.61 -3.03
N ALA A 130 20.76 -4.51 -3.92
CA ALA A 130 21.58 -4.96 -5.05
C ALA A 130 21.95 -3.81 -5.99
N ALA A 131 21.11 -2.78 -6.04
CA ALA A 131 21.32 -1.62 -6.88
C ALA A 131 22.15 -0.50 -6.20
N GLY A 132 22.62 -0.73 -4.96
CA GLY A 132 23.61 0.10 -4.28
C GLY A 132 23.04 1.28 -3.48
N GLY A 133 21.75 1.29 -3.15
CA GLY A 133 21.13 2.28 -2.26
C GLY A 133 21.02 3.72 -2.79
N GLY A 134 21.66 4.04 -3.93
CA GLY A 134 21.49 5.26 -4.72
C GLY A 134 20.80 4.97 -6.06
N GLN A 135 20.41 6.02 -6.81
CA GLN A 135 19.72 5.85 -8.09
C GLN A 135 20.58 5.00 -9.04
N PRO A 136 20.22 3.72 -9.29
CA PRO A 136 21.09 2.82 -10.00
C PRO A 136 21.11 3.27 -11.45
N THR A 137 22.29 3.58 -11.98
CA THR A 137 22.46 3.91 -13.39
C THR A 137 21.88 2.80 -14.27
N SER A 138 21.99 1.54 -13.82
CA SER A 138 21.34 0.37 -14.44
C SER A 138 19.82 0.45 -14.45
N ALA A 139 19.16 0.92 -13.39
CA ALA A 139 17.71 1.06 -13.35
C ALA A 139 17.23 2.15 -14.32
N VAL A 140 17.96 3.26 -14.42
CA VAL A 140 17.70 4.32 -15.40
C VAL A 140 17.90 3.80 -16.83
N VAL A 141 18.96 3.03 -17.06
CA VAL A 141 19.25 2.41 -18.36
C VAL A 141 18.17 1.38 -18.74
N LEU A 142 17.71 0.55 -17.80
CA LEU A 142 16.64 -0.42 -18.03
C LEU A 142 15.29 0.27 -18.25
N LEU A 143 14.99 1.37 -17.55
CA LEU A 143 13.82 2.21 -17.80
C LEU A 143 13.86 2.83 -19.19
N LEU A 144 15.00 3.41 -19.59
CA LEU A 144 15.21 3.95 -20.93
C LEU A 144 15.06 2.88 -22.00
N PHE A 145 15.66 1.70 -21.77
CA PHE A 145 15.53 0.56 -22.67
C PHE A 145 14.07 0.12 -22.80
N GLY A 146 13.35 -0.02 -21.69
CA GLY A 146 11.92 -0.33 -21.67
C GLY A 146 11.09 0.73 -22.42
N ALA A 147 11.38 2.01 -22.24
CA ALA A 147 10.73 3.10 -22.96
C ALA A 147 10.98 3.01 -24.47
N VAL A 148 12.22 2.75 -24.89
CA VAL A 148 12.57 2.56 -26.31
C VAL A 148 11.82 1.38 -26.90
N VAL A 149 11.76 0.24 -26.21
CA VAL A 149 11.01 -0.94 -26.65
C VAL A 149 9.52 -0.61 -26.74
N LEU A 150 8.94 0.06 -25.74
CA LEU A 150 7.52 0.44 -25.74
C LEU A 150 7.19 1.36 -26.93
N VAL A 151 8.02 2.39 -27.17
CA VAL A 151 7.88 3.31 -28.30
C VAL A 151 8.04 2.56 -29.62
N ALA A 152 9.02 1.65 -29.74
CA ALA A 152 9.23 0.85 -30.93
C ALA A 152 8.00 -0.03 -31.23
N VAL A 153 7.44 -0.68 -30.21
CA VAL A 153 6.24 -1.53 -30.33
C VAL A 153 5.01 -0.70 -30.71
N LEU A 154 4.81 0.46 -30.08
CA LEU A 154 3.71 1.36 -30.41
C LEU A 154 3.84 1.95 -31.82
N ARG A 155 5.06 2.27 -32.24
CA ARG A 155 5.36 2.75 -33.60
C ARG A 155 5.24 1.66 -34.66
N HIS A 156 5.43 0.40 -34.27
CA HIS A 156 5.27 -0.76 -35.13
C HIS A 156 3.84 -1.34 -35.12
N ARG A 157 2.85 -0.73 -34.47
CA ARG A 157 1.45 -1.08 -34.73
C ARG A 157 1.08 -0.56 -36.13
N PRO A 158 0.88 -1.44 -37.12
CA PRO A 158 0.33 -1.01 -38.39
C PRO A 158 -1.12 -0.57 -38.14
N GLY A 159 -1.44 0.66 -38.52
CA GLY A 159 -2.82 1.13 -38.64
C GLY A 159 -3.55 0.43 -39.77
#